data_AF-A0A0A0MAB8-F1
#
_entry.id   AF-A0A0A0MAB8-F1
#
_cell.length_a   1.000
_cell.length_b   1.000
_cell.length_c   1.000
_cell.angle_alpha   90.00
_cell.angle_beta   90.00
_cell.angle_gamma   90.00
#
_symmetry.space_group_name_H-M   'P 1'
#
loop_
_entity.id
_entity.type
_entity.pdbx_description
1 polymer ?
#
loop_
_entity_poly.entity_id
_entity_poly.type
_entity_poly.pdbx_seq_one_letter_code
_entity_poly.pdbx_strand_id
1 'polypeptide(L)'
;MSTQPGGDGRIHHGGNGDARYQGPARPHSPYSSAAPDAYEDASTGQLLKQLMREASALATNEIALAKSEAREAMEQTREGAMAVSAGGLVAFSGFVILLLAAVYGLSTVMAPWAAALLVGAVVTALGAVMVSAGKRKFSAEALRPEHTMNSLHKDREVIRRRNHEHH
;
A
#
# COMPACT_ATOMS: atom_id res chain seq x y z
N MET A 1 13.80 -47.28 16.00
CA MET A 1 15.23 -47.02 15.81
C MET A 1 15.44 -45.51 15.98
N SER A 2 15.68 -45.07 17.22
CA SER A 2 16.99 -44.65 17.74
C SER A 2 17.24 -43.16 17.45
N THR A 3 16.74 -42.24 18.27
CA THR A 3 17.43 -41.62 19.42
C THR A 3 18.88 -41.23 19.15
N GLN A 4 19.15 -39.93 19.18
CA GLN A 4 20.48 -39.40 19.51
C GLN A 4 20.34 -38.21 20.47
N PRO A 5 20.73 -38.37 21.74
CA PRO A 5 20.96 -37.29 22.68
C PRO A 5 22.46 -37.11 22.99
N GLY A 6 22.83 -36.00 23.62
CA GLY A 6 24.16 -35.79 24.23
C GLY A 6 24.74 -34.45 23.79
N GLY A 7 24.74 -33.46 24.67
CA GLY A 7 25.87 -33.18 25.58
C GLY A 7 26.47 -31.85 25.11
N ASP A 8 26.83 -30.89 25.92
CA ASP A 8 27.79 -31.01 27.01
C ASP A 8 27.76 -29.69 27.80
N GLY A 9 27.82 -29.80 29.11
CA GLY A 9 27.95 -28.65 30.00
C GLY A 9 29.39 -28.19 30.05
N ARG A 10 29.62 -26.87 30.05
CA ARG A 10 30.86 -26.32 30.57
C ARG A 10 30.59 -25.10 31.45
N ILE A 11 30.74 -25.37 32.74
CA ILE A 11 30.92 -24.44 33.84
C ILE A 11 32.43 -24.21 34.08
N HIS A 12 32.73 -23.05 34.68
CA HIS A 12 34.03 -22.55 35.19
C HIS A 12 34.96 -21.98 34.10
N HIS A 13 35.60 -20.82 34.29
CA HIS A 13 36.58 -20.55 35.34
C HIS A 13 37.06 -19.07 35.35
N GLY A 14 37.51 -18.57 36.52
CA GLY A 14 38.48 -17.48 36.69
C GLY A 14 37.93 -16.06 36.44
N GLY A 15 37.87 -15.15 37.42
CA GLY A 15 38.90 -14.86 38.42
C GLY A 15 39.84 -13.79 37.85
N ASN A 16 39.56 -12.52 38.15
CA ASN A 16 40.63 -11.53 38.35
C ASN A 16 40.09 -10.36 39.17
N GLY A 17 40.44 -10.35 40.46
CA GLY A 17 40.71 -9.08 41.10
C GLY A 17 41.94 -8.48 40.44
N ASP A 18 42.02 -7.15 40.39
CA ASP A 18 43.25 -6.42 40.70
C ASP A 18 43.07 -4.93 40.41
N ALA A 19 43.89 -4.17 41.14
CA ALA A 19 44.30 -2.82 40.83
C ALA A 19 43.25 -1.71 41.02
N ARG A 20 43.12 -1.37 42.31
CA ARG A 20 42.99 0.01 42.78
C ARG A 20 43.88 0.95 41.96
N TYR A 21 43.26 1.81 41.16
CA TYR A 21 43.85 3.07 40.69
C TYR A 21 43.22 4.22 41.47
N GLN A 22 43.73 4.44 42.68
CA GLN A 22 43.44 5.64 43.46
C GLN A 22 44.39 6.75 42.98
N GLY A 23 43.94 7.54 42.02
CA GLY A 23 44.66 8.73 41.56
C GLY A 23 44.59 9.88 42.59
N PRO A 24 45.58 10.78 42.63
CA PRO A 24 45.64 11.86 43.61
C PRO A 24 44.49 12.85 43.46
N ALA A 25 43.99 13.33 44.61
CA ALA A 25 42.93 14.31 44.73
C ALA A 25 43.24 15.57 43.89
N ARG A 26 42.32 15.92 42.99
CA ARG A 26 42.38 17.18 42.24
C ARG A 26 41.93 18.34 43.15
N PRO A 27 42.59 19.51 43.09
CA PRO A 27 42.13 20.70 43.78
C PRO A 27 40.76 21.12 43.24
N HIS A 28 39.85 21.30 44.19
CA HIS A 28 38.54 21.92 44.09
C HIS A 28 38.68 23.28 43.39
N SER A 29 38.15 23.40 42.18
CA SER A 29 37.95 24.70 41.55
C SER A 29 36.85 25.43 42.33
N PRO A 30 37.09 26.64 42.85
CA PRO A 30 36.03 27.46 43.40
C PRO A 30 35.03 27.76 42.28
N TYR A 31 33.75 27.59 42.59
CA TYR A 31 32.59 27.91 41.77
C TYR A 31 32.86 29.14 40.89
N SER A 32 33.00 28.91 39.57
CA SER A 32 32.73 29.93 38.57
C SER A 32 31.21 30.08 38.50
N SER A 33 30.68 30.94 39.36
CA SER A 33 29.34 31.50 39.25
C SER A 33 29.32 32.45 38.05
N ALA A 34 29.09 31.90 36.87
CA ALA A 34 28.73 32.67 35.69
C ALA A 34 27.59 31.94 34.94
N ALA A 35 26.41 32.56 35.01
CA ALA A 35 25.14 32.26 34.33
C ALA A 35 24.32 31.07 34.87
N PRO A 36 23.39 31.30 35.83
CA PRO A 36 22.07 30.69 35.73
C PRO A 36 21.38 31.25 34.45
N ASP A 37 20.44 30.49 33.87
CA ASP A 37 19.49 30.90 32.81
C ASP A 37 19.71 30.39 31.37
N ALA A 38 20.75 29.60 31.06
CA ALA A 38 20.93 29.06 29.69
C ALA A 38 20.63 27.55 29.52
N TYR A 39 20.40 26.81 30.61
CA TYR A 39 20.23 25.35 30.57
C TYR A 39 18.77 24.86 30.59
N GLU A 40 17.81 25.67 31.06
CA GLU A 40 16.40 25.25 31.11
C GLU A 40 15.67 25.43 29.77
N ASP A 41 15.94 26.52 29.03
CA ASP A 41 15.35 26.77 27.71
C ASP A 41 15.84 25.80 26.63
N ALA A 42 17.06 25.29 26.78
CA ALA A 42 17.60 24.28 25.87
C ALA A 42 16.90 22.91 26.00
N SER A 43 16.35 22.58 27.18
CA SER A 43 15.80 21.24 27.46
C SER A 43 14.44 21.01 26.79
N THR A 44 13.49 21.92 26.96
CA THR A 44 12.13 21.84 26.41
C THR A 44 12.13 21.91 24.89
N GLY A 45 12.97 22.78 24.31
CA GLY A 45 13.17 22.87 22.87
C GLY A 45 13.81 21.61 22.28
N GLN A 46 14.72 20.96 23.02
CA GLN A 46 15.40 19.73 22.58
C GLN A 46 14.49 18.50 22.65
N LEU A 47 13.62 18.42 23.65
CA LEU A 47 12.54 17.40 23.76
C LEU A 47 11.53 17.54 22.61
N LEU A 48 11.01 18.75 22.36
CA LEU A 48 10.10 18.99 21.23
C LEU A 48 10.74 18.62 19.89
N LYS A 49 12.03 18.96 19.72
CA LYS A 49 12.80 18.60 18.52
C LYS A 49 12.99 17.09 18.38
N GLN A 50 13.07 16.33 19.49
CA GLN A 50 13.11 14.86 19.47
C GLN A 50 11.74 14.27 19.13
N LEU A 51 10.65 14.74 19.75
CA LEU A 51 9.29 14.28 19.42
C LEU A 51 8.93 14.53 17.95
N MET A 52 9.26 15.70 17.40
CA MET A 52 9.03 16.00 15.98
C MET A 52 9.85 15.11 15.05
N ARG A 53 11.05 14.70 15.48
CA ARG A 53 11.91 13.79 14.73
C ARG A 53 11.38 12.36 14.77
N GLU A 54 10.87 11.92 15.90
CA GLU A 54 10.22 10.60 16.07
C GLU A 54 8.89 10.54 15.31
N ALA A 55 8.06 11.58 15.37
CA ALA A 55 6.83 11.67 14.60
C ALA A 55 7.08 11.67 13.09
N SER A 56 8.11 12.40 12.62
CA SER A 56 8.54 12.39 11.22
C SER A 56 9.08 11.02 10.79
N ALA A 57 9.84 10.35 11.66
CA ALA A 57 10.33 8.99 11.42
C ALA A 57 9.16 7.99 11.32
N LEU A 58 8.17 8.09 12.21
CA LEU A 58 6.99 7.22 12.20
C LEU A 58 6.14 7.42 10.93
N ALA A 59 5.86 8.68 10.56
CA ALA A 59 5.13 8.99 9.33
C ALA A 59 5.85 8.47 8.09
N THR A 60 7.18 8.59 8.03
CA THR A 60 7.99 8.06 6.93
C THR A 60 7.91 6.53 6.87
N ASN A 61 7.92 5.86 8.02
CA ASN A 61 7.80 4.40 8.10
C ASN A 61 6.41 3.91 7.68
N GLU A 62 5.34 4.60 8.08
CA GLU A 62 3.97 4.25 7.70
C GLU A 62 3.74 4.44 6.20
N ILE A 63 4.29 5.51 5.62
CA ILE A 63 4.32 5.70 4.16
C ILE A 63 5.12 4.59 3.47
N ALA A 64 6.27 4.20 4.03
CA ALA A 64 7.08 3.12 3.47
C ALA A 64 6.33 1.78 3.49
N LEU A 65 5.57 1.51 4.55
CA LEU A 65 4.75 0.31 4.71
C LEU A 65 3.55 0.32 3.75
N ALA A 66 2.80 1.43 3.68
CA ALA A 66 1.71 1.59 2.73
C ALA A 66 2.19 1.44 1.28
N LYS A 67 3.40 1.94 0.99
CA LYS A 67 4.04 1.77 -0.32
C LYS A 67 4.43 0.32 -0.59
N SER A 68 4.88 -0.45 0.40
CA SER A 68 5.17 -1.88 0.21
C SER A 68 3.90 -2.69 -0.01
N GLU A 69 2.85 -2.43 0.78
CA GLU A 69 1.56 -3.12 0.62
C GLU A 69 0.91 -2.80 -0.74
N ALA A 70 0.97 -1.54 -1.18
CA ALA A 70 0.53 -1.16 -2.52
C ALA A 70 1.33 -1.86 -3.63
N ARG A 71 2.65 -2.08 -3.44
CA ARG A 71 3.49 -2.81 -4.40
C ARG A 71 3.14 -4.29 -4.45
N GLU A 72 2.94 -4.91 -3.30
CA GLU A 72 2.55 -6.32 -3.20
C GLU A 72 1.16 -6.56 -3.82
N ALA A 73 0.21 -5.67 -3.55
CA ALA A 73 -1.10 -5.69 -4.19
C ALA A 73 -1.00 -5.52 -5.72
N MET A 74 -0.12 -4.62 -6.18
CA MET A 74 0.16 -4.45 -7.62
C MET A 74 0.80 -5.69 -8.24
N GLU A 75 1.74 -6.35 -7.57
CA GLU A 75 2.41 -7.56 -8.06
C GLU A 75 1.45 -8.75 -8.15
N GLN A 76 0.63 -9.00 -7.13
CA GLN A 76 -0.41 -10.03 -7.20
C GLN A 76 -1.42 -9.75 -8.33
N THR A 77 -1.84 -8.50 -8.49
CA THR A 77 -2.74 -8.11 -9.58
C THR A 77 -2.06 -8.26 -10.96
N ARG A 78 -0.75 -8.00 -11.04
CA ARG A 78 0.03 -8.08 -12.28
C ARG A 78 0.09 -9.50 -12.81
N GLU A 79 0.34 -10.49 -11.98
CA GLU A 79 0.39 -11.90 -12.41
C GLU A 79 -0.96 -12.35 -12.97
N GLY A 80 -2.06 -12.03 -12.28
CA GLY A 80 -3.41 -12.30 -12.77
C GLY A 80 -3.72 -11.57 -14.09
N ALA A 81 -3.31 -10.30 -14.20
CA ALA A 81 -3.51 -9.51 -15.42
C ALA A 81 -2.75 -10.09 -16.62
N MET A 82 -1.55 -10.64 -16.43
CA MET A 82 -0.80 -11.30 -17.51
C MET A 82 -1.55 -12.52 -18.05
N ALA A 83 -1.99 -13.42 -17.17
CA ALA A 83 -2.73 -14.62 -17.59
C ALA A 83 -4.04 -14.28 -18.31
N VAL A 84 -4.81 -13.32 -17.77
CA VAL A 84 -6.05 -12.84 -18.40
C VAL A 84 -5.78 -12.19 -19.75
N SER A 85 -4.72 -11.39 -19.87
CA SER A 85 -4.36 -10.76 -21.15
C SER A 85 -3.95 -11.80 -22.20
N ALA A 86 -3.10 -12.78 -21.84
CA ALA A 86 -2.67 -13.84 -22.74
C ALA A 86 -3.85 -14.71 -23.19
N GLY A 87 -4.69 -15.14 -22.25
CA GLY A 87 -5.92 -15.88 -22.56
C GLY A 87 -6.87 -15.06 -23.44
N GLY A 88 -6.99 -13.76 -23.17
CA GLY A 88 -7.75 -12.81 -23.98
C GLY A 88 -7.25 -12.72 -25.42
N LEU A 89 -5.93 -12.66 -25.64
CA LEU A 89 -5.34 -12.64 -26.99
C LEU A 89 -5.63 -13.94 -27.75
N VAL A 90 -5.50 -15.08 -27.09
CA VAL A 90 -5.80 -16.40 -27.69
C VAL A 90 -7.29 -16.51 -28.03
N ALA A 91 -8.16 -16.16 -27.09
CA ALA A 91 -9.61 -16.18 -27.31
C ALA A 91 -10.02 -15.21 -28.43
N PHE A 92 -9.43 -14.00 -28.47
CA PHE A 92 -9.66 -13.03 -29.54
C PHE A 92 -9.20 -13.56 -30.90
N SER A 93 -8.04 -14.21 -30.97
CA SER A 93 -7.54 -14.83 -32.21
C SER A 93 -8.50 -15.92 -32.70
N GLY A 94 -8.97 -16.79 -31.81
CA GLY A 94 -9.98 -17.80 -32.12
C GLY A 94 -11.30 -17.18 -32.59
N PHE A 95 -11.74 -16.10 -31.94
CA PHE A 95 -12.94 -15.36 -32.35
C PHE A 95 -12.83 -14.81 -33.77
N VAL A 96 -11.68 -14.22 -34.15
CA VAL A 96 -11.45 -13.76 -35.54
C VAL A 96 -11.56 -14.92 -36.54
N ILE A 97 -11.00 -16.09 -36.22
CA ILE A 97 -11.12 -17.29 -37.07
C ILE A 97 -12.60 -17.73 -37.19
N LEU A 98 -13.36 -17.70 -36.10
CA LEU A 98 -14.80 -18.00 -36.13
C LEU A 98 -15.58 -17.00 -36.99
N LEU A 99 -15.24 -15.70 -36.94
CA LEU A 99 -15.85 -14.70 -37.81
C LEU A 99 -15.54 -14.97 -39.29
N LEU A 100 -14.29 -15.31 -39.61
CA LEU A 100 -13.92 -15.74 -40.97
C LEU A 100 -14.73 -16.96 -41.39
N ALA A 101 -14.82 -17.98 -40.55
CA ALA A 101 -15.61 -19.17 -40.83
C ALA A 101 -17.09 -18.84 -41.07
N ALA A 102 -17.67 -17.91 -40.30
CA ALA A 102 -19.03 -17.42 -40.50
C ALA A 102 -19.20 -16.70 -41.85
N VAL A 103 -18.25 -15.84 -42.22
CA VAL A 103 -18.25 -15.16 -43.53
C VAL A 103 -18.14 -16.16 -44.66
N TYR A 104 -17.22 -17.12 -44.59
CA TYR A 104 -17.07 -18.17 -45.60
C TYR A 104 -18.31 -19.06 -45.69
N GLY A 105 -18.89 -19.47 -44.56
CA GLY A 105 -20.13 -20.24 -44.54
C GLY A 105 -21.29 -19.49 -45.18
N LEU A 106 -21.47 -18.22 -44.83
CA LEU A 106 -22.53 -17.39 -45.41
C LEU A 106 -22.28 -17.04 -46.88
N SER A 107 -21.02 -16.99 -47.32
CA SER A 107 -20.67 -16.77 -48.72
C SER A 107 -21.11 -17.92 -49.65
N THR A 108 -21.50 -19.07 -49.11
CA THR A 108 -22.08 -20.16 -49.90
C THR A 108 -23.51 -19.85 -50.37
N VAL A 109 -24.21 -18.92 -49.72
CA VAL A 109 -25.60 -18.56 -50.03
C VAL A 109 -25.76 -17.12 -50.55
N MET A 110 -24.74 -16.27 -50.40
CA MET A 110 -24.75 -14.88 -50.89
C MET A 110 -23.35 -14.41 -51.31
N ALA A 111 -23.25 -13.25 -51.95
CA ALA A 111 -21.96 -12.70 -52.36
C ALA A 111 -21.00 -12.48 -51.16
N PRO A 112 -19.69 -12.78 -51.28
CA PRO A 112 -18.74 -12.67 -50.16
C PRO A 112 -18.70 -11.30 -49.48
N TRP A 113 -18.84 -10.21 -50.26
CA TRP A 113 -18.88 -8.85 -49.73
C TRP A 113 -20.13 -8.61 -48.86
N ALA A 114 -21.28 -9.16 -49.24
CA ALA A 114 -22.53 -9.02 -48.50
C ALA A 114 -22.50 -9.84 -47.20
N ALA A 115 -21.93 -11.06 -47.26
CA ALA A 115 -21.71 -11.90 -46.09
C ALA A 115 -20.80 -11.20 -45.07
N ALA A 116 -19.69 -10.62 -45.52
CA ALA A 116 -18.77 -9.87 -44.66
C ALA A 116 -19.44 -8.65 -43.98
N LEU A 117 -20.26 -7.89 -44.73
CA LEU A 117 -21.00 -6.76 -44.17
C LEU A 117 -22.04 -7.20 -43.12
N LEU A 118 -22.76 -8.29 -43.37
CA LEU A 118 -23.78 -8.79 -42.44
C LEU A 118 -23.14 -9.27 -41.12
N VAL A 119 -22.12 -10.11 -41.20
CA VAL A 119 -21.39 -10.59 -40.01
C VAL A 119 -20.77 -9.41 -39.26
N GLY A 120 -20.12 -8.48 -39.98
CA GLY A 120 -19.56 -7.27 -39.41
C GLY A 120 -20.59 -6.43 -38.67
N ALA A 121 -21.75 -6.17 -39.28
CA ALA A 121 -22.82 -5.40 -38.67
C ALA A 121 -23.33 -6.03 -37.36
N VAL A 122 -23.52 -7.35 -37.33
CA VAL A 122 -23.97 -8.07 -36.13
C VAL A 122 -22.92 -7.97 -35.01
N VAL A 123 -21.64 -8.20 -35.31
CA VAL A 123 -20.56 -8.13 -34.31
C VAL A 123 -20.36 -6.71 -33.80
N THR A 124 -20.41 -5.70 -34.68
CA THR A 124 -20.32 -4.29 -34.28
C THR A 124 -21.48 -3.89 -33.37
N ALA A 125 -22.71 -4.34 -33.67
CA ALA A 125 -23.86 -4.08 -32.80
C ALA A 125 -23.68 -4.70 -31.40
N LEU A 126 -23.24 -5.97 -31.33
CA LEU A 126 -22.93 -6.63 -30.06
C LEU A 126 -21.83 -5.88 -29.29
N GLY A 127 -20.75 -5.48 -29.98
CA GLY A 127 -19.66 -4.69 -29.40
C GLY A 127 -20.14 -3.35 -28.85
N ALA A 128 -21.00 -2.64 -29.58
CA ALA A 128 -21.58 -1.37 -29.13
C ALA A 128 -22.42 -1.54 -27.86
N VAL A 129 -23.20 -2.62 -27.75
CA VAL A 129 -23.96 -2.96 -26.54
C VAL A 129 -23.02 -3.26 -25.36
N MET A 130 -21.99 -4.09 -25.57
CA MET A 130 -21.02 -4.42 -24.52
C MET A 130 -20.27 -3.19 -24.00
N VAL A 131 -19.79 -2.33 -24.91
CA VAL A 131 -19.13 -1.06 -24.54
C VAL A 131 -20.08 -0.17 -23.76
N SER A 132 -21.34 -0.05 -24.21
CA SER A 132 -22.36 0.74 -23.51
C SER A 132 -22.65 0.21 -22.12
N ALA A 133 -22.73 -1.12 -21.94
CA ALA A 133 -22.93 -1.76 -20.65
C ALA A 133 -21.71 -1.59 -19.73
N GLY A 134 -20.49 -1.71 -20.26
CA GLY A 134 -19.26 -1.49 -19.51
C GLY A 134 -19.15 -0.05 -18.99
N LYS A 135 -19.44 0.94 -19.85
CA LYS A 135 -19.47 2.35 -19.46
C LYS A 135 -20.44 2.64 -18.31
N ARG A 136 -21.58 1.92 -18.23
CA ARG A 136 -22.54 2.04 -17.11
C ARG A 136 -22.05 1.43 -15.80
N LYS A 137 -21.17 0.43 -15.86
CA LYS A 137 -20.56 -0.17 -14.66
C LYS A 137 -19.39 0.65 -14.13
N PHE A 138 -18.72 1.39 -15.00
CA PHE A 138 -17.62 2.30 -14.64
C PHE A 138 -18.03 3.77 -14.55
N SER A 139 -19.31 4.12 -14.73
CA SER A 139 -19.77 5.48 -14.47
C SER A 139 -19.52 5.84 -13.01
N ALA A 140 -19.09 7.07 -12.78
CA ALA A 140 -18.69 7.61 -11.47
C ALA A 140 -19.73 7.36 -10.36
N GLU A 141 -20.98 7.14 -10.71
CA GLU A 141 -22.09 6.79 -9.82
C GLU A 141 -21.93 5.42 -9.15
N ALA A 142 -21.34 4.42 -9.83
CA ALA A 142 -21.03 3.10 -9.28
C ALA A 142 -19.72 3.07 -8.48
N LEU A 143 -18.91 4.12 -8.58
CA LEU A 143 -17.68 4.30 -7.79
C LEU A 143 -17.90 5.21 -6.56
N ARG A 144 -19.14 5.69 -6.31
CA ARG A 144 -19.46 6.38 -5.07
C ARG A 144 -19.48 5.33 -3.96
N PRO A 145 -18.54 5.36 -2.99
CA PRO A 145 -18.60 4.43 -1.87
C PRO A 145 -19.85 4.77 -1.07
N GLU A 146 -20.87 3.93 -1.17
CA GLU A 146 -22.20 4.14 -0.58
C GLU A 146 -22.11 4.30 0.96
N HIS A 147 -21.02 3.80 1.55
CA HIS A 147 -20.73 3.86 2.97
C HIS A 147 -19.95 5.11 3.44
N THR A 148 -19.27 5.86 2.57
CA THR A 148 -18.37 6.96 3.01
C THR A 148 -19.08 8.31 3.14
N MET A 149 -20.19 8.53 2.42
CA MET A 149 -20.92 9.80 2.51
C MET A 149 -21.67 10.00 3.84
N ASN A 150 -21.90 8.95 4.62
CA ASN A 150 -22.62 9.07 5.90
C ASN A 150 -21.69 9.45 7.06
N SER A 151 -20.42 9.03 7.02
CA SER A 151 -19.41 9.37 8.04
C SER A 151 -19.00 10.84 7.98
N LEU A 152 -18.95 11.44 6.78
CA LEU A 152 -18.63 12.86 6.60
C LEU A 152 -19.74 13.79 7.13
N HIS A 153 -21.00 13.35 7.14
CA HIS A 153 -22.10 14.12 7.73
C HIS A 153 -22.14 14.01 9.26
N LYS A 154 -21.81 12.83 9.82
CA LYS A 154 -21.75 12.61 11.28
C LYS A 154 -20.66 13.45 11.95
N ASP A 155 -19.51 13.64 11.30
CA ASP A 155 -18.43 14.48 11.84
C ASP A 155 -18.79 15.96 11.93
N ARG A 156 -19.62 16.47 11.01
CA ARG A 156 -20.12 17.85 11.10
C ARG A 156 -21.00 18.08 12.31
N GLU A 157 -21.81 17.10 12.70
CA GLU A 157 -22.68 17.22 13.88
C GLU A 157 -21.90 17.16 15.19
N VAL A 158 -20.85 16.33 15.28
CA VAL A 158 -20.02 16.23 16.49
C VAL A 158 -19.19 17.50 16.70
N ILE A 159 -18.68 18.12 15.63
CA ILE A 159 -17.96 19.41 15.71
C ILE A 159 -18.92 20.55 16.07
N ARG A 160 -20.16 20.54 15.56
CA ARG A 160 -21.14 21.59 15.86
C ARG A 160 -21.66 21.51 17.30
N ARG A 161 -21.75 20.30 17.87
CA ARG A 161 -22.20 20.09 19.25
C ARG A 161 -21.20 20.63 20.29
N ARG A 162 -19.90 20.48 20.05
CA ARG A 162 -18.84 20.96 20.96
C ARG A 162 -18.76 22.50 21.06
N ASN A 163 -19.29 23.24 20.09
CA ASN A 163 -19.29 24.70 20.13
C ASN A 163 -20.48 25.31 20.90
N HIS A 164 -21.48 24.50 21.29
CA HIS A 164 -22.66 24.95 22.02
C HIS A 164 -22.63 24.62 23.53
N GLU A 165 -21.61 23.89 24.01
CA GLU A 165 -21.46 23.55 25.44
C GLU A 165 -20.59 24.57 26.23
N HIS A 166 -20.10 25.63 25.58
CA HIS A 166 -19.22 26.64 26.19
C HIS A 166 -19.83 28.06 26.30
N HIS A 167 -21.16 28.18 26.29
CA HIS A 167 -21.85 29.45 26.57
C HIS A 167 -22.81 29.34 27.75
#